data_AF-A0A087U064-F1
#
_entry.id   AF-A0A087U064-F1
#
_cell.length_a   1.000
_cell.length_b   1.000
_cell.length_c   1.000
_cell.angle_alpha   90.00
_cell.angle_beta   90.00
_cell.angle_gamma   90.00
#
_symmetry.space_group_name_H-M   'P 1'
#
loop_
_entity.id
_entity.type
_entity.pdbx_description
1 polymer ?
#
loop_
_entity_poly.entity_id
_entity_poly.type
_entity_poly.pdbx_seq_one_letter_code
_entity_poly.pdbx_strand_id
1 'polypeptide(L)'
;MSLQHDDDSKCSKGTNGEKKLHVMARMLDYNSNPWTWSECSRQQLTSFFDGHHGRCLTDKPSRNLLLQDDEFLQPPGQLYPRDRQCELVFGPRSRICPYMPECKRLWCTMDDATQGGCRTQHMPWADGTQCSETKRCFQGECVRYRPAKLT
;
A
#
# COMPACT_ATOMS: atom_id res chain seq x y z
N MET A 1 -18.35 -5.86 4.50
CA MET A 1 -18.51 -5.74 3.04
C MET A 1 -17.95 -7.01 2.42
N SER A 2 -18.78 -7.79 1.73
CA SER A 2 -18.46 -9.17 1.32
C SER A 2 -17.78 -9.22 -0.06
N LEU A 3 -16.65 -8.52 -0.19
CA LEU A 3 -15.87 -8.50 -1.44
C LEU A 3 -15.14 -9.84 -1.64
N GLN A 4 -15.20 -10.36 -2.86
CA GLN A 4 -14.50 -11.58 -3.27
C GLN A 4 -13.14 -11.26 -3.86
N HIS A 5 -12.29 -12.28 -4.02
CA HIS A 5 -11.01 -12.08 -4.69
C HIS A 5 -11.22 -11.86 -6.18
N ASP A 6 -10.35 -11.04 -6.79
CA ASP A 6 -10.48 -10.66 -8.20
C ASP A 6 -10.34 -11.82 -9.19
N ASP A 7 -9.73 -12.93 -8.76
CA ASP A 7 -9.60 -14.14 -9.56
C ASP A 7 -10.63 -15.24 -9.23
N ASP A 8 -11.62 -14.93 -8.40
CA ASP A 8 -12.79 -15.79 -8.23
C ASP A 8 -13.62 -15.87 -9.52
N SER A 9 -14.31 -16.99 -9.71
CA SER A 9 -15.12 -17.25 -10.91
C SER A 9 -16.21 -16.21 -11.18
N LYS A 10 -16.67 -15.50 -10.13
CA LYS A 10 -17.62 -14.40 -10.26
C LYS A 10 -16.97 -13.09 -10.74
N CYS A 11 -15.65 -12.95 -10.60
CA CYS A 11 -14.86 -11.79 -11.02
C CYS A 11 -13.98 -12.06 -12.26
N SER A 12 -13.86 -13.31 -12.71
CA SER A 12 -13.01 -13.70 -13.84
C SER A 12 -13.49 -13.24 -15.21
N LYS A 13 -14.70 -12.67 -15.31
CA LYS A 13 -15.24 -12.07 -16.54
C LYS A 13 -14.75 -10.63 -16.68
N GLY A 14 -13.65 -10.42 -17.39
CA GLY A 14 -13.21 -9.05 -17.78
C GLY A 14 -11.69 -8.80 -17.78
N THR A 15 -10.87 -9.78 -17.39
CA THR A 15 -9.41 -9.60 -17.40
C THR A 15 -8.84 -9.84 -18.79
N ASN A 16 -8.92 -8.83 -19.66
CA ASN A 16 -8.21 -8.81 -20.94
C ASN A 16 -6.71 -8.61 -20.68
N GLY A 17 -5.95 -9.71 -20.64
CA GLY A 17 -4.55 -9.77 -21.07
C GLY A 17 -3.46 -9.18 -20.18
N GLU A 18 -3.71 -8.16 -19.37
CA GLU A 18 -2.70 -7.59 -18.46
C GLU A 18 -3.14 -7.79 -17.01
N LYS A 19 -2.55 -8.77 -16.31
CA LYS A 19 -2.87 -9.09 -14.91
C LYS A 19 -2.22 -8.10 -13.95
N LYS A 20 -2.66 -6.83 -13.99
CA LYS A 20 -2.42 -5.91 -12.88
C LYS A 20 -3.24 -6.40 -11.68
N LEU A 21 -2.58 -6.66 -10.55
CA LEU A 21 -3.26 -7.14 -9.35
C LEU A 21 -3.73 -5.94 -8.51
N HIS A 22 -5.00 -5.91 -8.17
CA HIS A 22 -5.64 -4.84 -7.40
C HIS A 22 -5.69 -5.20 -5.91
N VAL A 23 -6.30 -4.32 -5.10
CA VAL A 23 -6.42 -4.50 -3.64
C VAL A 23 -7.06 -5.84 -3.25
N MET A 24 -8.01 -6.36 -4.03
CA MET A 24 -8.69 -7.64 -3.77
C MET A 24 -8.05 -8.83 -4.50
N ALA A 25 -6.81 -8.72 -4.97
CA ALA A 25 -6.08 -9.89 -5.45
C ALA A 25 -5.77 -10.86 -4.29
N ARG A 26 -5.81 -12.17 -4.56
CA ARG A 26 -5.57 -13.20 -3.53
C ARG A 26 -4.16 -13.21 -2.94
N MET A 27 -3.19 -12.67 -3.68
CA MET A 27 -1.78 -12.66 -3.32
C MET A 27 -1.13 -11.38 -3.86
N LEU A 28 -0.05 -10.96 -3.19
CA LEU A 28 0.80 -9.89 -3.67
C LEU A 28 1.96 -10.46 -4.49
N ASP A 29 2.19 -9.89 -5.66
CA ASP A 29 3.28 -10.28 -6.56
C ASP A 29 3.88 -9.05 -7.27
N TYR A 30 4.68 -9.30 -8.29
CA TYR A 30 5.27 -8.24 -9.09
C TYR A 30 4.22 -7.33 -9.77
N ASN A 31 3.02 -7.80 -10.07
CA ASN A 31 2.01 -7.00 -10.76
C ASN A 31 1.04 -6.29 -9.80
N SER A 32 1.25 -6.40 -8.48
CA SER A 32 0.44 -5.71 -7.46
C SER A 32 0.51 -4.19 -7.53
N ASN A 33 -0.67 -3.59 -7.51
CA ASN A 33 -0.89 -2.16 -7.38
C ASN A 33 -1.89 -1.92 -6.23
N PRO A 34 -1.40 -1.67 -5.00
CA PRO A 34 -2.23 -1.55 -3.81
C PRO A 34 -3.05 -0.24 -3.73
N TRP A 35 -3.00 0.61 -4.76
CA TRP A 35 -3.76 1.88 -4.80
C TRP A 35 -5.00 1.82 -5.69
N THR A 36 -5.29 0.67 -6.31
CA THR A 36 -6.41 0.55 -7.26
C THR A 36 -7.33 -0.62 -6.93
N TRP A 37 -8.62 -0.41 -7.11
CA TRP A 37 -9.65 -1.44 -7.01
C TRP A 37 -10.02 -1.96 -8.40
N SER A 38 -10.32 -3.24 -8.53
CA SER A 38 -10.79 -3.82 -9.78
C SER A 38 -12.22 -3.36 -10.11
N GLU A 39 -12.62 -3.53 -11.36
CA GLU A 39 -14.01 -3.30 -11.77
C GLU A 39 -14.98 -4.25 -11.05
N CYS A 40 -14.59 -5.51 -10.82
CA CYS A 40 -15.42 -6.46 -10.05
C CYS A 40 -15.63 -5.97 -8.61
N SER A 41 -14.56 -5.55 -7.94
CA SER A 41 -14.62 -5.02 -6.58
C SER A 41 -15.55 -3.80 -6.48
N ARG A 42 -15.46 -2.88 -7.45
CA ARG A 42 -16.35 -1.72 -7.55
C ARG A 42 -17.81 -2.13 -7.68
N GLN A 43 -18.13 -3.04 -8.60
CA GLN A 43 -19.50 -3.51 -8.83
C GLN A 43 -20.08 -4.23 -7.61
N GLN A 44 -19.29 -5.04 -6.92
CA GLN A 44 -19.71 -5.73 -5.70
C GLN A 44 -19.99 -4.73 -4.56
N LEU A 45 -19.13 -3.72 -4.41
CA LEU A 45 -19.31 -2.68 -3.41
C LEU A 45 -20.58 -1.87 -3.66
N THR A 46 -20.80 -1.44 -4.91
CA THR A 46 -22.04 -0.75 -5.32
C THR A 46 -23.27 -1.60 -5.01
N SER A 47 -23.28 -2.86 -5.45
CA SER A 47 -24.40 -3.78 -5.21
C SER A 47 -24.67 -4.01 -3.71
N PHE A 48 -23.62 -4.04 -2.88
CA PHE A 48 -23.75 -4.18 -1.43
C PHE A 48 -24.50 -2.98 -0.81
N PHE A 49 -24.15 -1.75 -1.22
CA PHE A 49 -24.79 -0.54 -0.71
C PHE A 49 -26.20 -0.33 -1.27
N ASP A 50 -26.42 -0.60 -2.57
CA ASP A 50 -27.72 -0.52 -3.21
C ASP A 50 -28.71 -1.55 -2.61
N GLY A 51 -28.21 -2.72 -2.21
CA GLY A 51 -28.96 -3.73 -1.45
C GLY A 51 -29.24 -3.34 0.02
N HIS A 52 -28.90 -2.11 0.43
CA HIS A 52 -29.08 -1.59 1.78
C HIS A 52 -28.33 -2.36 2.88
N HIS A 53 -27.27 -3.12 2.54
CA HIS A 53 -26.48 -3.86 3.53
C HIS A 53 -25.51 -2.97 4.33
N GLY A 54 -25.34 -1.70 3.93
CA GLY A 54 -24.46 -0.72 4.58
C GLY A 54 -25.15 0.25 5.55
N ARG A 55 -26.41 0.00 5.96
CA ARG A 55 -27.16 0.93 6.83
C ARG A 55 -26.47 1.25 8.15
N CYS A 56 -25.66 0.35 8.69
CA CYS A 56 -24.90 0.59 9.92
C CYS A 56 -23.64 1.47 9.74
N LEU A 57 -23.37 1.95 8.51
CA LEU A 57 -22.23 2.82 8.20
C LEU A 57 -22.67 4.25 7.88
N THR A 58 -23.95 4.57 8.04
CA THR A 58 -24.51 5.88 7.66
C THR A 58 -24.47 6.90 8.79
N ASP A 59 -24.37 6.46 10.03
CA ASP A 59 -24.23 7.36 11.17
C ASP A 59 -22.81 7.92 11.27
N LYS A 60 -22.71 9.20 11.63
CA LYS A 60 -21.43 9.85 11.84
C LYS A 60 -20.92 9.50 13.24
N PRO A 61 -19.64 9.09 13.40
CA PRO A 61 -19.09 8.84 14.72
C PRO A 61 -19.08 10.12 15.57
N SER A 62 -19.33 9.98 16.87
CA SER A 62 -19.37 11.09 17.83
C SER A 62 -18.00 11.74 18.04
N ARG A 63 -16.92 10.97 17.88
CA ARG A 63 -15.53 11.44 17.99
C ARG A 63 -14.74 10.98 16.78
N ASN A 64 -14.02 11.91 16.16
CA ASN A 64 -13.04 11.60 15.12
C ASN A 64 -11.63 11.74 15.71
N LEU A 65 -10.98 10.61 15.98
CA LEU A 65 -9.63 10.58 16.54
C LEU A 65 -8.56 11.05 15.53
N LEU A 66 -8.84 10.95 14.22
CA LEU A 66 -7.90 11.36 13.17
C LEU A 66 -7.66 12.87 13.12
N LEU A 67 -8.57 13.66 13.69
CA LEU A 67 -8.44 15.13 13.76
C LEU A 67 -7.79 15.61 15.06
N GLN A 68 -7.48 14.69 15.98
CA GLN A 68 -6.99 15.03 17.31
C GLN A 68 -5.50 14.80 17.48
N ASP A 69 -4.88 14.12 16.53
CA ASP A 69 -3.47 13.79 16.57
C ASP A 69 -2.83 14.13 15.22
N ASP A 70 -1.89 15.06 15.27
CA ASP A 70 -1.17 15.56 14.09
C ASP A 70 -0.34 14.44 13.43
N GLU A 71 -0.05 13.33 14.12
CA GLU A 71 0.58 12.15 13.51
C GLU A 71 -0.26 11.57 12.35
N PHE A 72 -1.60 11.65 12.41
CA PHE A 72 -2.46 11.19 11.30
C PHE A 72 -2.45 12.13 10.10
N LEU A 73 -1.91 13.34 10.23
CA LEU A 73 -1.71 14.27 9.11
C LEU A 73 -0.41 13.97 8.34
N GLN A 74 0.50 13.18 8.93
CA GLN A 74 1.76 12.80 8.31
C GLN A 74 1.62 11.49 7.53
N PRO A 75 2.23 11.40 6.34
CA PRO A 75 2.21 10.14 5.58
C PRO A 75 3.10 9.10 6.29
N PRO A 76 2.75 7.79 6.26
CA PRO A 76 3.39 6.79 7.11
C PRO A 76 4.91 6.67 6.93
N GLY A 77 5.44 6.95 5.74
CA GLY A 77 6.88 6.93 5.46
C GLY A 77 7.68 8.07 6.12
N GLN A 78 7.02 9.07 6.71
CA GLN A 78 7.67 10.05 7.60
C GLN A 78 7.81 9.52 9.03
N LEU A 79 6.80 8.78 9.51
CA LEU A 79 6.80 8.15 10.84
C LEU A 79 7.67 6.89 10.88
N TYR A 80 7.72 6.15 9.77
CA TYR A 80 8.47 4.92 9.61
C TYR A 80 9.48 5.07 8.46
N PRO A 81 10.72 5.53 8.74
CA PRO A 81 11.76 5.68 7.73
C PRO A 81 12.16 4.36 7.05
N ARG A 82 12.98 4.48 6.02
CA ARG A 82 13.34 3.40 5.08
C ARG A 82 13.74 2.07 5.76
N ASP A 83 14.70 2.10 6.68
CA ASP A 83 15.18 0.88 7.36
C ASP A 83 14.17 0.38 8.39
N ARG A 84 13.40 1.30 9.01
CA ARG A 84 12.36 0.93 9.98
C ARG A 84 11.26 0.08 9.33
N GLN A 85 10.91 0.37 8.08
CA GLN A 85 9.97 -0.47 7.33
C GLN A 85 10.52 -1.88 7.12
N CYS A 86 11.81 -2.02 6.80
CA CYS A 86 12.45 -3.33 6.68
C CYS A 86 12.47 -4.10 8.01
N GLU A 87 12.71 -3.41 9.11
CA GLU A 87 12.66 -4.02 10.45
C GLU A 87 11.25 -4.54 10.80
N LEU A 88 10.21 -3.78 10.45
CA LEU A 88 8.82 -4.16 10.70
C LEU A 88 8.40 -5.41 9.90
N VAL A 89 8.86 -5.54 8.66
CA VAL A 89 8.47 -6.65 7.77
C VAL A 89 9.30 -7.91 8.02
N PHE A 90 10.60 -7.75 8.26
CA PHE A 90 11.56 -8.84 8.20
C PHE A 90 12.34 -9.08 9.50
N GLY A 91 12.12 -8.26 10.52
CA GLY A 91 12.74 -8.38 11.84
C GLY A 91 13.90 -7.40 12.05
N PRO A 92 14.38 -7.27 13.31
CA PRO A 92 15.42 -6.32 13.68
C PRO A 92 16.67 -6.42 12.81
N ARG A 93 17.38 -5.30 12.59
CA ARG A 93 18.62 -5.20 11.76
C ARG A 93 18.45 -5.40 10.25
N SER A 94 17.28 -5.81 9.79
CA SER A 94 16.89 -5.77 8.37
C SER A 94 16.91 -4.33 7.85
N ARG A 95 17.65 -4.06 6.78
CA ARG A 95 17.82 -2.73 6.18
C ARG A 95 17.37 -2.72 4.73
N ILE A 96 17.20 -1.53 4.17
CA ILE A 96 16.93 -1.37 2.74
C ILE A 96 18.09 -1.92 1.90
N CYS A 97 17.72 -2.67 0.87
CA CYS A 97 18.64 -3.18 -0.13
C CYS A 97 19.11 -2.06 -1.08
N PRO A 98 20.40 -1.69 -1.10
CA PRO A 98 20.86 -0.46 -1.75
C PRO A 98 20.86 -0.49 -3.28
N TYR A 99 20.81 -1.68 -3.89
CA TYR A 99 20.90 -1.87 -5.34
C TYR A 99 19.56 -2.24 -6.00
N MET A 100 18.48 -2.29 -5.23
CA MET A 100 17.13 -2.58 -5.76
C MET A 100 16.37 -1.28 -6.03
N PRO A 101 15.40 -1.28 -6.98
CA PRO A 101 14.60 -0.10 -7.27
C PRO A 101 13.85 0.43 -6.04
N GLU A 102 13.87 1.75 -5.86
CA GLU A 102 13.20 2.45 -4.76
C GLU A 102 11.70 2.57 -4.97
N CYS A 103 10.95 2.83 -3.89
CA CYS A 103 9.52 3.14 -3.81
C CYS A 103 8.55 2.04 -4.29
N LYS A 104 8.81 1.39 -5.42
CA LYS A 104 7.89 0.43 -6.02
C LYS A 104 7.79 -0.86 -5.23
N ARG A 105 8.90 -1.32 -4.64
CA ARG A 105 8.94 -2.52 -3.78
C ARG A 105 9.96 -2.38 -2.67
N LEU A 106 9.56 -2.80 -1.48
CA LEU A 106 10.41 -2.85 -0.31
C LEU A 106 11.29 -4.10 -0.39
N TRP A 107 12.55 -3.90 -0.76
CA TRP A 107 13.58 -4.92 -0.77
C TRP A 107 14.47 -4.72 0.43
N CYS A 108 14.64 -5.77 1.22
CA CYS A 108 15.39 -5.71 2.46
C CYS A 108 16.48 -6.78 2.50
N THR A 109 17.54 -6.49 3.24
CA THR A 109 18.65 -7.42 3.48
C THR A 109 18.18 -8.61 4.31
N MET A 110 18.79 -9.78 4.09
CA MET A 110 18.68 -10.88 5.04
C MET A 110 19.61 -10.62 6.24
N ASP A 111 19.14 -10.96 7.43
CA ASP A 111 19.88 -10.76 8.67
C ASP A 111 21.07 -11.73 8.72
N ASP A 112 22.28 -11.17 8.71
CA ASP A 112 23.59 -11.84 8.69
C ASP A 112 24.18 -12.14 7.29
N ALA A 113 25.49 -11.93 7.22
CA ALA A 113 26.46 -12.25 6.20
C ALA A 113 26.67 -11.22 5.07
N THR A 114 27.96 -10.88 4.98
CA THR A 114 28.75 -10.24 3.93
C THR A 114 28.58 -10.82 2.50
N GLN A 115 27.54 -11.63 2.25
CA GLN A 115 27.09 -12.18 0.96
C GLN A 115 25.54 -12.26 0.85
N GLY A 116 24.81 -11.54 1.70
CA GLY A 116 23.35 -11.67 1.86
C GLY A 116 22.53 -11.08 0.71
N GLY A 117 21.73 -11.92 0.05
CA GLY A 117 20.74 -11.49 -0.94
C GLY A 117 19.61 -10.63 -0.34
N CYS A 118 18.76 -10.10 -1.22
CA CYS A 118 17.62 -9.28 -0.81
C CYS A 118 16.31 -10.04 -0.96
N ARG A 119 15.39 -9.82 -0.01
CA ARG A 119 14.04 -10.41 0.00
C ARG A 119 12.98 -9.32 0.01
N THR A 120 11.78 -9.65 -0.49
CA THR A 120 10.64 -8.73 -0.57
C THR A 120 9.33 -9.48 -0.35
N GLN A 121 8.32 -8.77 0.17
CA GLN A 121 6.92 -9.23 0.17
C GLN A 121 6.09 -8.50 -0.90
N HIS A 122 6.76 -7.90 -1.89
CA HIS A 122 6.17 -7.16 -3.02
C HIS A 122 5.35 -5.90 -2.67
N MET A 123 5.26 -5.52 -1.40
CA MET A 123 4.69 -4.25 -0.98
C MET A 123 5.59 -3.07 -1.36
N PRO A 124 5.04 -1.91 -1.74
CA PRO A 124 5.80 -0.70 -1.99
C PRO A 124 6.38 -0.13 -0.69
N TRP A 125 7.26 0.86 -0.82
CA TRP A 125 7.65 1.67 0.34
C TRP A 125 6.45 2.52 0.75
N ALA A 126 6.33 2.83 2.04
CA ALA A 126 5.25 3.67 2.52
C ALA A 126 5.29 5.07 1.86
N ASP A 127 4.12 5.64 1.57
CA ASP A 127 4.04 7.02 1.06
C ASP A 127 4.69 7.98 2.05
N GLY A 128 5.43 8.97 1.54
CA GLY A 128 6.23 9.90 2.34
C GLY A 128 7.65 9.45 2.65
N THR A 129 8.03 8.20 2.35
CA THR A 129 9.39 7.69 2.61
C THR A 129 10.41 8.44 1.76
N GLN A 130 11.50 8.91 2.35
CA GLN A 130 12.54 9.61 1.62
C GLN A 130 13.31 8.67 0.68
N CYS A 131 13.25 8.91 -0.63
CA CYS A 131 14.01 8.21 -1.67
C CYS A 131 15.21 9.03 -2.17
N SER A 132 15.15 10.37 -2.09
CA SER A 132 16.29 11.25 -2.39
C SER A 132 16.26 12.46 -1.46
N GLU A 133 17.30 13.31 -1.47
CA GLU A 133 17.38 14.52 -0.65
C GLU A 133 16.12 15.41 -0.78
N THR A 134 15.57 15.51 -1.99
CA THR A 134 14.40 16.36 -2.30
C THR A 134 13.15 15.58 -2.72
N LYS A 135 13.19 14.24 -2.68
CA LYS A 135 12.11 13.39 -3.18
C LYS A 135 11.62 12.39 -2.13
N ARG A 136 10.34 12.05 -2.24
CA ARG A 136 9.67 11.08 -1.38
C ARG A 136 8.85 10.12 -2.24
N CYS A 137 8.64 8.91 -1.75
CA CYS A 137 7.79 7.92 -2.39
C CYS A 137 6.32 8.34 -2.28
N PHE A 138 5.60 8.35 -3.39
CA PHE A 138 4.14 8.46 -3.43
C PHE A 138 3.61 7.54 -4.51
N GLN A 139 2.63 6.70 -4.16
CA GLN A 139 2.05 5.73 -5.08
C GLN A 139 3.09 4.83 -5.77
N GLY A 140 4.17 4.50 -5.04
CA GLY A 140 5.25 3.63 -5.53
C GLY A 140 6.29 4.33 -6.39
N GLU A 141 6.20 5.65 -6.58
CA GLU A 141 7.11 6.42 -7.42
C GLU A 141 7.91 7.45 -6.60
N CYS A 142 9.19 7.65 -6.95
CA CYS A 142 10.05 8.63 -6.28
C CYS A 142 9.86 10.04 -6.87
N VAL A 143 8.98 10.82 -6.26
CA VAL A 143 8.53 12.12 -6.78
C VAL A 143 9.05 13.29 -5.94
N ARG A 144 9.16 14.48 -6.55
CA ARG A 144 9.52 15.70 -5.80
C ARG A 144 8.45 15.98 -4.75
N TYR A 145 8.88 16.08 -3.49
CA TYR A 145 7.94 16.40 -2.43
C TYR A 145 7.54 17.87 -2.52
N ARG A 146 6.24 18.12 -2.70
CA ARG A 146 5.64 19.43 -2.46
C ARG A 146 4.78 19.27 -1.21
N PRO A 147 5.18 19.79 -0.04
CA PRO A 147 4.26 19.84 1.08
C PRO A 147 3.03 20.59 0.61
N ALA A 148 1.84 20.02 0.85
CA ALA A 148 0.61 20.76 0.62
C ALA A 148 0.73 22.07 1.39
N LYS A 149 0.57 23.21 0.70
CA LYS A 149 0.47 24.49 1.40
C LYS A 149 -0.71 24.34 2.37
N LEU A 150 -0.48 24.52 3.67
CA LEU A 150 -1.56 24.86 4.58
C LEU A 150 -2.09 26.21 4.08
N THR A 151 -3.18 26.18 3.30
CA THR A 151 -4.00 27.35 2.97
C THR A 151 -5.23 27.34 3.85
#